data_AF-A0A933KSF7-F1
#
_entry.id   AF-A0A933KSF7-F1
#
_cell.length_a   1.000
_cell.length_b   1.000
_cell.length_c   1.000
_cell.angle_alpha   90.00
_cell.angle_beta   90.00
_cell.angle_gamma   90.00
#
_symmetry.space_group_name_H-M   'P 1'
#
loop_
_entity.id
_entity.type
_entity.pdbx_description
1 polymer ?
#
loop_
_entity_poly.entity_id
_entity_poly.type
_entity_poly.pdbx_seq_one_letter_code
_entity_poly.pdbx_strand_id
1 'polypeptide(L)'
;MRFDRSRVARVALAIAGLLSAPATARADWTAAAFLGHAATRPSTITLTQPDRQTQVEIAGVTYRGESFRSPQYYGVRLTWIPDGRWFGVEGEWIHAKVFAETQRAVRVRGTLAGAPIDASRPLSSVVQRLAMSHGLNFLLANVIVRREFGPAGAGGTRRIAVVARAGA
;
A
#
# COMPACT_ATOMS: atom_id res chain seq x y z
N MET A 1 45.56 -2.64 16.83
CA MET A 1 44.66 -1.57 17.33
C MET A 1 43.88 -2.10 18.53
N ARG A 2 44.16 -1.62 19.76
CA ARG A 2 43.38 -1.99 20.96
C ARG A 2 42.34 -0.89 21.22
N PHE A 3 41.06 -1.22 21.14
CA PHE A 3 39.99 -0.30 21.51
C PHE A 3 39.98 -0.09 23.03
N ASP A 4 40.05 1.17 23.46
CA ASP A 4 39.96 1.56 24.86
C ASP A 4 38.53 1.34 25.36
N ARG A 5 38.34 0.21 26.06
CA ARG A 5 37.05 -0.22 26.63
C ARG A 5 36.41 0.84 27.53
N SER A 6 37.21 1.71 28.14
CA SER A 6 36.71 2.77 29.02
C SER A 6 36.02 3.91 28.25
N ARG A 7 36.46 4.20 27.02
CA ARG A 7 35.79 5.17 26.12
C ARG A 7 34.48 4.62 25.59
N VAL A 8 34.45 3.35 25.19
CA VAL A 8 33.23 2.68 24.72
C VAL A 8 32.16 2.66 25.83
N ALA A 9 32.56 2.34 27.06
CA ALA A 9 31.64 2.35 28.21
C ALA A 9 31.09 3.74 28.52
N ARG A 10 31.91 4.79 28.48
CA ARG A 10 31.46 6.17 28.71
C ARG A 10 30.51 6.66 27.62
N VAL A 11 30.77 6.33 26.35
CA VAL A 11 29.88 6.67 25.24
C VAL A 11 28.56 5.92 25.36
N ALA A 12 28.57 4.62 25.69
CA ALA A 12 27.36 3.84 25.90
C ALA A 12 26.52 4.38 27.08
N LEU A 13 27.17 4.77 28.19
CA LEU A 13 26.48 5.35 29.35
C LEU A 13 25.91 6.74 29.05
N ALA A 14 26.61 7.57 28.28
CA ALA A 14 26.11 8.86 27.82
C ALA A 14 24.91 8.69 26.88
N ILE A 15 24.96 7.74 25.94
CA ILE A 15 23.83 7.41 25.06
C ILE A 15 22.65 6.89 25.89
N ALA A 16 22.88 5.99 26.84
CA ALA A 16 21.83 5.49 27.73
C ALA A 16 21.20 6.62 28.56
N GLY A 17 22.00 7.54 29.10
CA GLY A 17 21.52 8.72 29.82
C GLY A 17 20.68 9.66 28.96
N LEU A 18 21.10 9.91 27.71
CA LEU A 18 20.34 10.69 26.72
C LEU A 18 19.01 10.02 26.33
N LEU A 19 18.95 8.69 26.31
CA LEU A 19 17.73 7.91 26.07
C LEU A 19 16.80 7.82 27.30
N SER A 20 17.28 8.21 28.49
CA SER A 20 16.56 8.07 29.77
C SER A 20 15.83 9.33 30.23
N ALA A 21 16.05 10.48 29.59
CA ALA A 21 15.34 11.71 29.91
C ALA A 21 13.88 11.60 29.40
N PRO A 22 12.86 11.70 30.28
CA PRO A 22 11.47 11.67 29.83
C PRO A 22 11.18 12.95 29.04
N ALA A 23 11.26 12.87 27.72
CA ALA A 23 10.69 13.89 26.87
C ALA A 23 9.16 13.79 26.99
N THR A 24 8.50 14.89 27.34
CA THR A 24 7.05 15.01 27.11
C THR A 24 6.80 14.74 25.63
N ALA A 25 6.06 13.67 25.31
CA ALA A 25 5.75 13.32 23.93
C ALA A 25 4.87 14.44 23.34
N ARG A 26 5.48 15.35 22.58
CA ARG A 26 4.80 16.47 21.90
C ARG A 26 4.11 16.05 20.61
N ALA A 27 4.05 14.75 20.34
CA ALA A 27 3.30 14.15 19.26
C ALA A 27 3.13 12.65 19.50
N ASP A 28 1.97 12.13 19.09
CA ASP A 28 1.67 10.70 19.07
C ASP A 28 2.10 10.12 17.74
N TRP A 29 3.13 9.27 17.78
CA TRP A 29 3.49 8.40 16.66
C TRP A 29 2.80 7.05 16.85
N THR A 30 2.20 6.54 15.78
CA THR A 30 1.62 5.18 15.76
C THR A 30 2.07 4.45 14.52
N ALA A 31 2.64 3.26 14.69
CA ALA A 31 2.97 2.37 13.59
C ALA A 31 2.02 1.16 13.60
N ALA A 32 1.58 0.73 12.44
CA ALA A 32 0.76 -0.47 12.30
C ALA A 32 1.09 -1.24 11.03
N ALA A 33 0.98 -2.56 11.10
CA ALA A 33 0.96 -3.45 9.95
C ALA A 33 -0.45 -4.06 9.83
N PHE A 34 -0.91 -4.30 8.61
CA PHE A 34 -2.24 -4.85 8.37
C PHE A 34 -2.27 -5.79 7.16
N LEU A 35 -3.23 -6.71 7.19
CA LEU A 35 -3.67 -7.53 6.07
C LEU A 35 -5.08 -7.07 5.66
N GLY A 36 -5.53 -7.47 4.49
CA GLY A 36 -6.88 -7.11 4.04
C GLY A 36 -7.14 -7.47 2.59
N HIS A 37 -8.11 -6.80 2.00
CA HIS A 37 -8.50 -6.96 0.61
C HIS A 37 -8.67 -5.59 -0.04
N ALA A 38 -8.35 -5.49 -1.33
CA ALA A 38 -8.53 -4.27 -2.12
C ALA A 38 -9.52 -4.54 -3.25
N ALA A 39 -10.54 -3.69 -3.35
CA ALA A 39 -11.44 -3.68 -4.49
C ALA A 39 -10.70 -3.18 -5.74
N THR A 40 -11.05 -3.74 -6.89
CA THR A 40 -10.45 -3.37 -8.18
C THR A 40 -11.47 -2.69 -9.08
N ARG A 41 -10.99 -1.86 -10.01
CA ARG A 41 -11.82 -1.27 -11.07
C ARG A 41 -11.39 -1.80 -12.44
N PRO A 42 -12.30 -1.90 -13.42
CA PRO A 42 -11.93 -2.19 -14.79
C PRO A 42 -10.96 -1.14 -15.33
N SER A 43 -10.07 -1.55 -16.23
CA SER A 43 -9.12 -0.64 -16.88
C SER A 43 -9.04 -0.91 -18.39
N THR A 44 -8.29 -0.03 -19.06
CA THR A 44 -7.87 -0.21 -20.45
C THR A 44 -6.39 -0.53 -20.49
N ILE A 45 -6.01 -1.47 -21.35
CA ILE A 45 -4.64 -1.93 -21.52
C ILE A 45 -4.20 -1.73 -22.96
N THR A 46 -3.01 -1.21 -23.16
CA THR A 46 -2.36 -1.18 -24.47
C THR A 46 -1.33 -2.30 -24.56
N LEU A 47 -1.43 -3.12 -25.61
CA LEU A 47 -0.47 -4.17 -25.93
C LEU A 47 0.22 -3.84 -27.25
N THR A 48 1.54 -3.67 -27.20
CA THR A 48 2.38 -3.43 -28.37
C THR A 48 3.44 -4.53 -28.48
N GLN A 49 3.41 -5.29 -29.57
CA GLN A 49 4.37 -6.33 -29.92
C GLN A 49 4.72 -6.18 -31.42
N PRO A 50 5.70 -5.33 -31.76
CA PRO A 50 6.04 -5.02 -33.15
C PRO A 50 6.41 -6.27 -33.97
N ASP A 51 7.21 -7.17 -33.39
CA ASP A 51 7.64 -8.42 -34.05
C ASP A 51 6.49 -9.39 -34.38
N ARG A 52 5.33 -9.18 -33.75
CA ARG A 52 4.09 -9.93 -34.01
C ARG A 52 3.03 -9.08 -34.71
N GLN A 53 3.42 -7.94 -35.25
CA GLN A 53 2.52 -6.97 -35.90
C GLN A 53 1.25 -6.74 -35.07
N THR A 54 1.41 -6.60 -33.75
CA THR A 54 0.30 -6.47 -32.82
C THR A 54 0.40 -5.14 -32.08
N GLN A 55 -0.64 -4.33 -32.18
CA GLN A 55 -0.82 -3.07 -31.48
C GLN A 55 -2.31 -2.91 -31.21
N VAL A 56 -2.75 -3.24 -29.99
CA VAL A 56 -4.16 -3.22 -29.61
C VAL A 56 -4.39 -2.47 -28.30
N GLU A 57 -5.53 -1.79 -28.24
CA GLU A 57 -6.15 -1.31 -27.02
C GLU A 57 -7.23 -2.33 -26.59
N ILE A 58 -7.20 -2.71 -25.31
CA ILE A 58 -8.07 -3.70 -24.70
C ILE A 58 -8.83 -3.02 -23.57
N ALA A 59 -10.07 -2.62 -23.83
CA ALA A 59 -10.91 -1.91 -22.87
C ALA A 59 -11.81 -2.86 -22.07
N GLY A 60 -12.02 -2.53 -20.79
CA GLY A 60 -12.90 -3.28 -19.89
C GLY A 60 -12.24 -4.47 -19.21
N VAL A 61 -10.91 -4.45 -19.04
CA VAL A 61 -10.20 -5.52 -18.35
C VAL A 61 -10.55 -5.49 -16.87
N THR A 62 -11.24 -6.53 -16.41
CA THR A 62 -11.60 -6.73 -15.02
C THR A 62 -10.54 -7.54 -14.29
N TYR A 63 -10.42 -7.29 -12.99
CA TYR A 63 -9.43 -7.93 -12.14
C TYR A 63 -10.09 -8.57 -10.93
N ARG A 64 -9.42 -9.58 -10.38
CA ARG A 64 -9.69 -10.11 -9.05
C ARG A 64 -8.46 -9.94 -8.16
N GLY A 65 -8.70 -9.57 -6.91
CA GLY A 65 -7.68 -9.61 -5.86
C GLY A 65 -7.50 -11.04 -5.35
N GLU A 66 -6.26 -11.46 -5.14
CA GLU A 66 -5.92 -12.76 -4.52
C GLU A 66 -5.24 -12.51 -3.16
N SER A 67 -5.87 -11.67 -2.35
CA SER A 67 -5.26 -11.02 -1.18
C SER A 67 -4.81 -11.97 -0.06
N PHE A 68 -5.38 -13.16 0.03
CA PHE A 68 -5.03 -14.15 1.05
C PHE A 68 -4.17 -15.30 0.53
N ARG A 69 -3.76 -15.27 -0.75
CA ARG A 69 -2.85 -16.26 -1.35
C ARG A 69 -1.44 -15.69 -1.50
N SER A 70 -0.44 -16.45 -1.07
CA SER A 70 0.96 -16.04 -1.08
C SER A 70 1.44 -15.42 -2.42
N PRO A 71 2.17 -14.28 -2.39
CA PRO A 71 2.31 -13.39 -1.22
C PRO A 71 0.98 -12.70 -0.91
N GLN A 72 0.65 -12.58 0.38
CA GLN A 72 -0.58 -11.93 0.84
C GLN A 72 -0.55 -10.44 0.50
N TYR A 73 -1.74 -9.83 0.40
CA TYR A 73 -1.88 -8.39 0.48
C TYR A 73 -1.51 -7.93 1.89
N TYR A 74 -0.61 -6.96 1.99
CA TYR A 74 -0.23 -6.38 3.27
C TYR A 74 0.11 -4.90 3.11
N GLY A 75 0.03 -4.17 4.21
CA GLY A 75 0.51 -2.80 4.26
C GLY A 75 1.09 -2.45 5.61
N VAL A 76 1.89 -1.40 5.61
CA VAL A 76 2.40 -0.75 6.81
C VAL A 76 2.02 0.72 6.76
N ARG A 77 1.73 1.29 7.91
CA ARG A 77 1.40 2.70 8.05
C ARG A 77 2.12 3.32 9.22
N LEU A 78 2.48 4.59 9.06
CA LEU A 78 3.04 5.42 10.10
C LEU A 78 2.22 6.69 10.22
N THR A 79 1.66 6.90 11.40
CA THR A 79 0.79 8.01 11.75
C THR A 79 1.53 8.97 12.66
N TRP A 80 1.35 10.26 12.43
CA TRP A 80 1.80 11.34 13.30
C TRP A 80 0.64 12.28 13.62
N ILE A 81 0.34 12.43 14.91
CA ILE A 81 -0.65 13.37 15.42
C ILE A 81 0.08 14.37 16.34
N PRO A 82 0.03 15.68 16.07
CA PRO A 82 0.62 16.68 16.96
C PRO A 82 -0.07 16.68 18.33
N ASP A 83 0.67 17.03 19.39
CA ASP A 83 0.13 17.11 20.75
C ASP A 83 -1.09 18.03 20.84
N GLY A 84 -2.06 17.62 21.65
CA GLY A 84 -3.34 18.30 21.84
C GLY A 84 -4.24 18.35 20.61
N ARG A 85 -3.89 17.69 19.49
CA ARG A 85 -4.70 17.69 18.26
C ARG A 85 -5.44 16.38 18.06
N TRP A 86 -6.60 16.50 17.40
CA TRP A 86 -7.46 15.39 17.02
C TRP A 86 -7.27 14.96 15.56
N PHE A 87 -6.31 15.57 14.86
CA PHE A 87 -6.01 15.28 13.46
C PHE A 87 -4.51 15.20 13.23
N GLY A 88 -4.11 14.49 12.18
CA GLY A 88 -2.71 14.25 11.85
C GLY A 88 -2.53 13.79 10.41
N VAL A 89 -1.31 13.35 10.10
CA VAL A 89 -0.99 12.77 8.80
C VAL A 89 -0.53 11.32 8.95
N GLU A 90 -0.74 10.53 7.91
CA GLU A 90 -0.34 9.14 7.86
C GLU A 90 0.27 8.81 6.50
N GLY A 91 1.47 8.25 6.51
CA GLY A 91 2.06 7.60 5.34
C GLY A 91 1.70 6.13 5.34
N GLU A 92 1.23 5.61 4.21
CA GLU A 92 0.85 4.21 4.06
C GLU A 92 1.52 3.60 2.84
N TRP A 93 2.11 2.42 3.02
CA TRP A 93 2.65 1.61 1.95
C TRP A 93 1.89 0.31 1.85
N ILE A 94 1.42 -0.02 0.64
CA ILE A 94 0.58 -1.19 0.36
C ILE A 94 1.24 -2.04 -0.70
N HIS A 95 1.41 -3.33 -0.41
CA HIS A 95 1.74 -4.36 -1.38
C HIS A 95 0.46 -5.06 -1.84
N ALA A 96 0.08 -4.84 -3.10
CA ALA A 96 -1.15 -5.35 -3.69
C ALA A 96 -0.88 -6.38 -4.80
N LYS A 97 -1.91 -7.19 -5.07
CA LYS A 97 -1.84 -8.30 -6.03
C LYS A 97 -3.17 -8.47 -6.75
N VAL A 98 -3.13 -8.43 -8.08
CA VAL A 98 -4.32 -8.54 -8.92
C VAL A 98 -4.07 -9.42 -10.15
N PHE A 99 -5.10 -10.14 -10.57
CA PHE A 99 -5.11 -10.99 -11.76
C PHE A 99 -6.27 -10.63 -12.66
N ALA A 100 -6.03 -10.49 -13.95
CA ALA A 100 -7.10 -10.26 -14.90
C ALA A 100 -8.02 -11.50 -15.02
N GLU A 101 -9.31 -11.27 -15.21
CA GLU A 101 -10.28 -12.32 -15.51
C GLU A 101 -10.29 -12.63 -17.01
N THR A 102 -9.46 -13.59 -17.44
CA THR A 102 -9.22 -13.83 -18.87
C THR A 102 -10.40 -14.38 -19.65
N GLN A 103 -11.40 -14.96 -18.97
CA GLN A 103 -12.62 -15.48 -19.61
C GLN A 103 -13.68 -14.40 -19.84
N ARG A 104 -13.52 -13.19 -19.29
CA ARG A 104 -14.46 -12.09 -19.48
C ARG A 104 -14.31 -11.49 -20.87
N ALA A 105 -15.44 -11.08 -21.45
CA ALA A 105 -15.45 -10.34 -22.70
C ALA A 105 -14.87 -8.93 -22.49
N VAL A 106 -13.98 -8.53 -23.39
CA VAL A 106 -13.33 -7.21 -23.44
C VAL A 106 -13.46 -6.66 -24.86
N ARG A 107 -13.38 -5.33 -25.05
CA ARG A 107 -13.33 -4.72 -26.39
C ARG A 107 -11.87 -4.61 -26.81
N VAL A 108 -11.52 -5.19 -27.96
CA VAL A 108 -10.16 -5.16 -28.53
C VAL A 108 -10.20 -4.36 -29.81
N ARG A 109 -9.37 -3.31 -29.90
CA ARG A 109 -9.29 -2.42 -31.06
C ARG A 109 -7.84 -2.19 -31.48
N GLY A 110 -7.53 -2.25 -32.77
CA GLY A 110 -6.20 -1.97 -33.33
C GLY A 110 -5.78 -2.98 -34.38
N THR A 111 -4.55 -3.45 -34.31
CA THR A 111 -3.98 -4.49 -35.21
C THR A 111 -3.56 -5.70 -34.38
N LEU A 112 -4.04 -6.89 -34.72
CA LEU A 112 -3.67 -8.15 -34.06
C LEU A 112 -3.11 -9.11 -35.09
N ALA A 113 -1.86 -9.52 -34.93
CA ALA A 113 -1.15 -10.38 -35.89
C ALA A 113 -1.23 -9.87 -37.35
N GLY A 114 -1.06 -8.57 -37.55
CA GLY A 114 -1.10 -7.91 -38.86
C GLY A 114 -2.50 -7.61 -39.41
N ALA A 115 -3.56 -8.12 -38.79
CA ALA A 115 -4.94 -7.87 -39.21
C ALA A 115 -5.63 -6.79 -38.36
N PRO A 116 -6.41 -5.87 -38.96
CA PRO A 116 -7.21 -4.92 -38.20
C PRO A 116 -8.29 -5.65 -37.39
N ILE A 117 -8.53 -5.20 -36.16
CA ILE A 117 -9.55 -5.73 -35.25
C ILE A 117 -10.29 -4.61 -34.54
N ASP A 118 -11.61 -4.75 -34.42
CA ASP A 118 -12.44 -3.95 -33.52
C ASP A 118 -13.65 -4.79 -33.07
N ALA A 119 -13.45 -5.63 -32.05
CA ALA A 119 -14.42 -6.65 -31.66
C ALA A 119 -14.44 -6.91 -30.15
N SER A 120 -15.57 -7.42 -29.65
CA SER A 120 -15.65 -7.95 -28.29
C SER A 120 -15.33 -9.45 -28.29
N ARG A 121 -14.34 -9.86 -27.50
CA ARG A 121 -13.88 -11.25 -27.39
C ARG A 121 -13.40 -11.55 -25.96
N PRO A 122 -13.31 -12.82 -25.53
CA PRO A 122 -12.66 -13.16 -24.27
C PRO A 122 -11.22 -12.63 -24.25
N LEU A 123 -10.79 -12.06 -23.12
CA LEU A 123 -9.41 -11.55 -22.99
C LEU A 123 -8.36 -12.64 -23.31
N SER A 124 -8.66 -13.90 -23.02
CA SER A 124 -7.83 -15.07 -23.33
C SER A 124 -7.52 -15.23 -24.83
N SER A 125 -8.29 -14.62 -25.74
CA SER A 125 -7.99 -14.65 -27.18
C SER A 125 -6.83 -13.74 -27.57
N VAL A 126 -6.41 -12.83 -26.69
CA VAL A 126 -5.29 -11.91 -26.93
C VAL A 126 -4.17 -12.14 -25.91
N VAL A 127 -4.53 -12.29 -24.63
CA VAL A 127 -3.59 -12.45 -23.52
C VAL A 127 -3.96 -13.68 -22.70
N GLN A 128 -3.07 -14.67 -22.67
CA GLN A 128 -3.29 -15.91 -21.90
C GLN A 128 -3.35 -15.66 -20.40
N ARG A 129 -2.53 -14.73 -19.90
CA ARG A 129 -2.47 -14.35 -18.49
C ARG A 129 -1.96 -12.92 -18.35
N LEU A 130 -2.65 -12.14 -17.54
CA LEU A 130 -2.18 -10.84 -17.08
C LEU A 130 -2.28 -10.79 -15.55
N ALA A 131 -1.16 -10.51 -14.91
CA ALA A 131 -1.06 -10.50 -13.46
C ALA A 131 -0.07 -9.44 -12.99
N MET A 132 -0.46 -8.68 -11.98
CA MET A 132 0.41 -7.82 -11.20
C MET A 132 0.55 -8.48 -9.83
N SER A 133 1.52 -9.39 -9.70
CA SER A 133 1.62 -10.28 -8.53
C SER A 133 2.55 -9.79 -7.43
N HIS A 134 3.59 -9.05 -7.80
CA HIS A 134 4.62 -8.52 -6.89
C HIS A 134 4.99 -7.06 -7.22
N GLY A 135 4.40 -6.51 -8.28
CA GLY A 135 4.79 -5.21 -8.85
C GLY A 135 3.86 -4.05 -8.49
N LEU A 136 2.76 -4.31 -7.77
CA LEU A 136 1.78 -3.27 -7.44
C LEU A 136 2.01 -2.79 -6.02
N ASN A 137 2.79 -1.72 -5.88
CA ASN A 137 3.08 -1.08 -4.61
C ASN A 137 2.52 0.35 -4.63
N PHE A 138 1.73 0.69 -3.63
CA PHE A 138 1.19 2.04 -3.47
C PHE A 138 1.88 2.72 -2.30
N LEU A 139 2.18 4.01 -2.48
CA LEU A 139 2.56 4.92 -1.40
C LEU A 139 1.51 6.01 -1.34
N LEU A 140 0.80 6.08 -0.22
CA LEU A 140 -0.33 6.95 -0.01
C LEU A 140 -0.02 7.96 1.10
N ALA A 141 -0.52 9.18 0.92
CA ALA A 141 -0.52 10.18 1.97
C ALA A 141 -1.97 10.43 2.43
N ASN A 142 -2.21 10.29 3.72
CA ASN A 142 -3.53 10.42 4.31
C ASN A 142 -3.56 11.56 5.32
N VAL A 143 -4.69 12.27 5.36
CA VAL A 143 -5.11 13.06 6.52
C VAL A 143 -5.98 12.17 7.40
N ILE A 144 -5.74 12.22 8.71
CA ILE A 144 -6.47 11.42 9.67
C ILE A 144 -7.15 12.27 10.72
N VAL A 145 -8.28 11.77 11.22
CA VAL A 145 -9.02 12.32 12.35
C VAL A 145 -9.16 11.21 13.38
N ARG A 146 -8.71 11.46 14.61
CA ARG A 146 -8.77 10.53 15.74
C ARG A 146 -9.62 11.13 16.85
N ARG A 147 -10.55 10.34 17.38
CA ARG A 147 -11.32 10.70 18.57
C ARG A 147 -11.28 9.58 19.59
N GLU A 148 -11.02 9.94 20.83
CA GLU A 148 -10.86 9.00 21.93
C GLU A 148 -12.09 8.96 22.84
N PHE A 149 -12.45 7.77 23.33
CA PHE A 149 -13.63 7.51 24.14
C PHE A 149 -13.33 6.57 25.32
N GLY A 150 -14.18 6.66 26.34
CA GLY A 150 -14.11 5.84 27.54
C GLY A 150 -13.33 6.50 28.69
N PRO A 151 -13.27 5.84 29.86
CA PRO A 151 -12.55 6.34 31.01
C PRO A 151 -11.06 6.50 30.69
N ALA A 152 -10.50 7.64 31.06
CA ALA A 152 -9.08 7.90 30.97
C ALA A 152 -8.33 7.05 32.01
N GLY A 153 -7.25 6.39 31.61
CA GLY A 153 -6.35 5.73 32.56
C GLY A 153 -5.57 6.74 33.40
N ALA A 154 -4.75 6.24 34.33
CA ALA A 154 -3.90 7.06 35.19
C ALA A 154 -2.94 8.01 34.41
N GLY A 155 -2.69 7.74 33.12
CA GLY A 155 -1.91 8.58 32.22
C GLY A 155 -2.73 9.47 31.26
N GLY A 156 -4.03 9.65 31.48
CA GLY A 156 -4.89 10.52 30.65
C GLY A 156 -5.34 9.93 29.30
N THR A 157 -4.75 8.83 28.85
CA THR A 157 -5.13 8.13 27.61
C THR A 157 -6.44 7.37 27.78
N ARG A 158 -7.35 7.48 26.81
CA ARG A 158 -8.59 6.68 26.80
C ARG A 158 -8.38 5.38 26.03
N ARG A 159 -9.13 4.35 26.40
CA ARG A 159 -8.92 2.97 25.92
C ARG A 159 -9.42 2.69 24.50
N ILE A 160 -10.31 3.54 23.98
CA ILE A 160 -10.93 3.34 22.68
C ILE A 160 -10.67 4.57 21.82
N ALA A 161 -10.23 4.36 20.59
CA ALA A 161 -10.08 5.42 19.60
C ALA A 161 -10.83 5.04 18.31
N VAL A 162 -11.52 6.03 17.74
CA VAL A 162 -12.08 5.95 16.39
C VAL A 162 -11.19 6.80 15.49
N VAL A 163 -10.75 6.22 14.37
CA VAL A 163 -9.90 6.91 13.40
C VAL A 163 -10.56 6.88 12.03
N ALA A 164 -10.85 8.06 11.50
CA ALA A 164 -11.25 8.26 10.10
C ALA A 164 -10.04 8.72 9.29
N ARG A 165 -9.96 8.28 8.03
CA ARG A 165 -8.82 8.56 7.14
C ARG A 165 -9.33 8.89 5.75
N ALA A 166 -8.68 9.82 5.09
CA ALA A 166 -8.88 10.14 3.68
C ALA A 166 -7.53 10.51 3.05
N GLY A 167 -7.27 9.99 1.86
CA GLY A 167 -5.98 10.18 1.18
C GLY A 167 -6.00 9.69 -0.25
N ALA A 168 -4.86 9.93 -0.91
CA ALA A 168 -4.58 9.57 -2.29
C ALA A 168 -3.13 9.10 -2.44
#